data_AF-A0A2T2QYR4-F1
#
_entry.id   AF-A0A2T2QYR4-F1
#
_cell.length_a   1.000
_cell.length_b   1.000
_cell.length_c   1.000
_cell.angle_alpha   90.00
_cell.angle_beta   90.00
_cell.angle_gamma   90.00
#
_symmetry.space_group_name_H-M   'P 1'
#
loop_
_entity.id
_entity.type
_entity.pdbx_description
1 polymer ?
#
loop_
_entity_poly.entity_id
_entity_poly.type
_entity_poly.pdbx_seq_one_letter_code
_entity_poly.pdbx_strand_id
1 'polypeptide(L)'
;MHFPPELDKALGITNDKQGVRPVEDFWRLLSDEKIDDLLRRENQWQAQERKKESTAEKSEEESSDEGPSPAEKAATDADAASGEQMDIPDERKPEAQENLEEEAETRAEETGEDFSKVKEALQEQANRKKYRIDFIDADYGPAWEPVWQGRQVVVKINRSHKFFEEIYGPLLTLGGGEQVKEGIDLFLIALSRAELKSEGQTRVWYETQRIENWSRFLTTAINSLENHLETVEEEEF
;
A
#
# COMPACT_ATOMS: atom_id res chain seq x y z
N MET A 1 -38.87 18.12 -2.98
CA MET A 1 -37.83 19.06 -3.47
C MET A 1 -38.34 19.67 -4.76
N HIS A 2 -38.60 20.98 -4.79
CA HIS A 2 -39.03 21.69 -5.99
C HIS A 2 -37.79 22.39 -6.58
N PHE A 3 -37.46 22.07 -7.82
CA PHE A 3 -36.43 22.79 -8.56
C PHE A 3 -36.96 24.17 -8.97
N PRO A 4 -36.11 25.22 -8.91
CA PRO A 4 -36.48 26.54 -9.36
C PRO A 4 -36.72 26.55 -10.88
N PRO A 5 -37.79 27.20 -11.38
CA PRO A 5 -38.22 27.15 -12.80
C PRO A 5 -37.21 27.77 -13.80
N GLU A 6 -36.18 28.46 -13.30
CA GLU A 6 -35.07 28.97 -14.11
C GLU A 6 -34.13 27.85 -14.56
N LEU A 7 -33.96 26.79 -13.75
CA LEU A 7 -33.11 25.64 -14.08
C LEU A 7 -33.75 24.72 -15.12
N ASP A 8 -35.08 24.55 -15.09
CA ASP A 8 -35.82 23.78 -16.09
C ASP A 8 -35.70 24.38 -17.49
N LYS A 9 -35.56 25.71 -17.57
CA LYS A 9 -35.33 26.44 -18.82
C LYS A 9 -33.92 26.23 -19.37
N ALA A 10 -32.91 26.17 -18.49
CA ALA A 10 -31.53 25.91 -18.88
C ALA A 10 -31.31 24.46 -19.34
N LEU A 11 -32.07 23.52 -18.78
CA LEU A 11 -32.01 22.09 -19.14
C LEU A 11 -32.91 21.72 -20.32
N GLY A 12 -33.65 22.69 -20.89
CA GLY A 12 -34.47 22.47 -22.08
C GLY A 12 -35.62 21.47 -21.88
N ILE A 13 -36.10 21.29 -20.65
CA ILE A 13 -37.17 20.33 -20.35
C ILE A 13 -38.50 20.96 -20.74
N THR A 14 -38.85 20.82 -22.02
CA THR A 14 -40.24 20.96 -22.48
C THR A 14 -40.90 19.58 -22.49
N ASN A 15 -42.18 19.55 -22.15
CA ASN A 15 -42.96 18.34 -21.87
C ASN A 15 -43.34 17.59 -23.16
N ASP A 16 -42.39 17.37 -24.06
CA ASP A 16 -42.55 16.57 -25.27
C ASP A 16 -41.47 15.47 -25.31
N LYS A 17 -41.91 14.25 -25.59
CA LYS A 17 -41.10 13.03 -25.58
C LYS A 17 -40.24 12.93 -26.84
N GLN A 18 -39.38 13.91 -27.06
CA GLN A 18 -38.38 13.93 -28.12
C GLN A 18 -37.09 14.45 -27.50
N GLY A 19 -35.99 13.72 -27.68
CA GLY A 19 -34.77 13.79 -26.86
C GLY A 19 -34.29 15.19 -26.49
N VAL A 20 -33.88 15.33 -25.23
CA VAL A 20 -33.26 16.54 -24.68
C VAL A 20 -31.99 16.84 -25.48
N ARG A 21 -32.01 17.90 -26.29
CA ARG A 21 -30.79 18.49 -26.85
C ARG A 21 -30.36 19.61 -25.91
N PRO A 22 -29.16 19.54 -25.31
CA PRO A 22 -28.63 20.63 -24.52
C PRO A 22 -28.63 21.92 -25.37
N VAL A 23 -29.10 23.02 -24.77
CA VAL A 23 -29.08 24.33 -25.40
C VAL A 23 -27.61 24.68 -25.75
N GLU A 24 -27.33 25.23 -26.93
CA GLU A 24 -25.95 25.59 -27.35
C GLU A 24 -25.24 26.50 -26.33
N ASP A 25 -25.99 27.27 -25.54
CA ASP A 25 -25.48 28.10 -24.45
C ASP A 25 -24.92 27.30 -23.26
N PHE A 26 -25.35 26.06 -23.05
CA PHE A 26 -24.82 25.20 -21.97
C PHE A 26 -23.36 24.82 -22.26
N TRP A 27 -23.05 24.48 -23.50
CA TRP A 27 -21.68 24.16 -23.92
C TRP A 27 -20.78 25.38 -23.90
N ARG A 28 -21.30 26.58 -24.21
CA ARG A 28 -20.58 27.84 -24.05
C ARG A 28 -20.27 28.15 -22.59
N LEU A 29 -21.25 27.98 -21.70
CA LEU A 29 -21.08 28.22 -20.26
C LEU A 29 -20.02 27.27 -19.67
N LEU A 30 -20.05 25.99 -20.06
CA LEU A 30 -19.04 24.99 -19.64
C LEU A 30 -17.64 25.31 -20.18
N SER A 31 -17.55 25.81 -21.42
CA SER A 31 -16.27 26.19 -22.03
C SER A 31 -15.69 27.47 -21.44
N ASP A 32 -16.54 28.45 -21.09
CA ASP A 32 -16.11 29.70 -20.42
C ASP A 32 -15.59 29.43 -19.00
N GLU A 33 -16.13 28.42 -18.30
CA GLU A 33 -15.64 27.99 -16.99
C GLU A 33 -14.45 27.02 -17.04
N LYS A 34 -13.88 26.74 -18.22
CA LYS A 34 -12.72 25.84 -18.41
C LYS A 34 -12.90 24.45 -17.80
N ILE A 35 -14.13 23.97 -17.71
CA ILE A 35 -14.45 22.66 -17.11
C ILE A 35 -13.81 21.51 -17.92
N ASP A 36 -13.62 21.69 -19.23
CA ASP A 36 -12.88 20.76 -20.08
C ASP A 36 -11.40 20.61 -19.67
N ASP A 37 -10.75 21.69 -19.23
CA ASP A 37 -9.35 21.64 -18.76
C ASP A 37 -9.25 20.94 -17.40
N LEU A 38 -10.22 21.18 -16.51
CA LEU A 38 -10.33 20.49 -15.23
C LEU A 38 -10.59 18.99 -15.44
N LEU A 39 -11.51 18.63 -16.33
CA LEU A 39 -11.80 17.24 -16.67
C LEU A 39 -10.62 16.55 -17.35
N ARG A 40 -9.85 17.24 -18.19
CA ARG A 40 -8.64 16.66 -18.79
C ARG A 40 -7.55 16.45 -17.77
N ARG A 41 -7.35 17.39 -16.84
CA ARG A 41 -6.40 17.26 -15.74
C ARG A 41 -6.77 16.08 -14.83
N GLU A 42 -8.04 15.99 -14.45
CA GLU A 42 -8.58 14.89 -13.65
C GLU A 42 -8.42 13.54 -14.35
N ASN A 43 -8.80 13.44 -15.62
CA ASN A 43 -8.64 12.20 -16.38
C ASN A 43 -7.17 11.82 -16.59
N GLN A 44 -6.27 12.80 -16.74
CA GLN A 44 -4.83 12.55 -16.83
C GLN A 44 -4.26 12.06 -15.49
N TRP A 45 -4.69 12.66 -14.38
CA TRP A 45 -4.35 12.23 -13.03
C TRP A 45 -4.80 10.77 -12.80
N GLN A 46 -6.06 10.45 -13.06
CA GLN A 46 -6.59 9.08 -12.97
C GLN A 46 -5.92 8.09 -13.94
N ALA A 47 -5.41 8.54 -15.08
CA ALA A 47 -4.68 7.68 -16.01
C ALA A 47 -3.22 7.44 -15.58
N GLN A 48 -2.62 8.39 -14.85
CA GLN A 48 -1.30 8.24 -14.24
C GLN A 48 -1.37 7.35 -13.00
N GLU A 49 -2.36 7.56 -12.13
CA GLU A 49 -2.68 6.70 -10.98
C GLU A 49 -2.79 5.23 -11.41
N ARG A 50 -3.70 4.91 -12.35
CA ARG A 50 -3.87 3.53 -12.86
C ARG A 50 -2.61 2.93 -13.48
N LYS A 51 -1.74 3.75 -14.07
CA LYS A 51 -0.47 3.28 -14.63
C LYS A 51 0.57 3.00 -13.54
N LYS A 52 0.63 3.83 -12.50
CA LYS A 52 1.47 3.59 -11.33
C LYS A 52 1.02 2.32 -10.61
N GLU A 53 -0.28 2.19 -10.34
CA GLU A 53 -0.89 0.99 -9.73
C GLU A 53 -0.57 -0.28 -10.53
N SER A 54 -0.91 -0.33 -11.83
CA SER A 54 -0.69 -1.55 -12.63
C SER A 54 0.79 -1.91 -12.87
N THR A 55 1.72 -0.98 -12.70
CA THR A 55 3.16 -1.25 -12.84
C THR A 55 3.76 -1.67 -11.50
N ALA A 56 3.33 -1.05 -10.40
CA ALA A 56 3.65 -1.45 -9.05
C ALA A 56 3.15 -2.88 -8.79
N GLU A 57 1.87 -3.17 -9.05
CA GLU A 57 1.27 -4.51 -8.92
C GLU A 57 2.04 -5.60 -9.68
N LYS A 58 2.51 -5.32 -10.91
CA LYS A 58 3.29 -6.28 -11.69
C LYS A 58 4.69 -6.51 -11.16
N SER A 59 5.39 -5.45 -10.76
CA SER A 59 6.71 -5.58 -10.12
C SER A 59 6.63 -6.28 -8.76
N GLU A 60 5.45 -6.23 -8.12
CA GLU A 60 5.14 -6.88 -6.84
C GLU A 60 4.82 -8.37 -7.02
N GLU A 61 3.98 -8.74 -7.98
CA GLU A 61 3.71 -10.15 -8.33
C GLU A 61 5.01 -10.89 -8.70
N GLU A 62 5.89 -10.28 -9.49
CA GLU A 62 7.19 -10.85 -9.87
C GLU A 62 8.13 -11.04 -8.67
N SER A 63 8.04 -10.18 -7.64
CA SER A 63 8.87 -10.29 -6.43
C SER A 63 8.42 -11.41 -5.47
N SER A 64 7.17 -11.88 -5.60
CA SER A 64 6.58 -12.86 -4.66
C SER A 64 6.95 -14.32 -4.97
N ASP A 65 7.26 -14.66 -6.23
CA ASP A 65 7.51 -16.04 -6.69
C ASP A 65 9.01 -16.40 -6.87
N GLU A 66 9.91 -15.44 -7.09
CA GLU A 66 11.33 -15.71 -7.37
C GLU A 66 12.25 -15.61 -6.13
N GLY A 67 12.21 -16.61 -5.26
CA GLY A 67 13.22 -16.77 -4.19
C GLY A 67 13.22 -15.63 -3.13
N PRO A 68 14.15 -15.62 -2.17
CA PRO A 68 14.23 -14.53 -1.19
C PRO A 68 14.91 -13.29 -1.79
N SER A 69 14.40 -12.10 -1.45
CA SER A 69 14.99 -10.84 -1.90
C SER A 69 16.41 -10.64 -1.34
N PRO A 70 17.24 -9.77 -1.94
CA PRO A 70 18.52 -9.38 -1.38
C PRO A 70 18.45 -8.94 0.10
N ALA A 71 17.45 -8.14 0.49
CA ALA A 71 17.23 -7.71 1.87
C ALA A 71 16.86 -8.86 2.80
N GLU A 72 15.96 -9.75 2.37
CA GLU A 72 15.57 -10.94 3.13
C GLU A 72 16.75 -11.90 3.36
N LYS A 73 17.59 -12.08 2.33
CA LYS A 73 18.84 -12.85 2.42
C LYS A 73 19.80 -12.18 3.39
N ALA A 74 20.03 -10.88 3.26
CA ALA A 74 20.92 -10.13 4.13
C ALA A 74 20.47 -10.19 5.60
N ALA A 75 19.17 -10.07 5.87
CA ALA A 75 18.60 -10.22 7.22
C ALA A 75 18.81 -11.63 7.77
N THR A 76 18.62 -12.66 6.93
CA THR A 76 18.85 -14.07 7.31
C THR A 76 20.33 -14.34 7.61
N ASP A 77 21.24 -13.79 6.81
CA ASP A 77 22.68 -13.91 6.99
C ASP A 77 23.14 -13.18 8.27
N ALA A 78 22.55 -12.02 8.56
CA ALA A 78 22.83 -11.26 9.78
C ALA A 78 22.44 -12.05 11.04
N ASP A 79 21.29 -12.74 11.03
CA ASP A 79 20.89 -13.65 12.12
C ASP A 79 21.85 -14.83 12.29
N ALA A 80 22.27 -15.41 11.17
CA ALA A 80 23.23 -16.52 11.19
C ALA A 80 24.58 -16.06 11.77
N ALA A 81 25.03 -14.86 11.41
CA ALA A 81 26.27 -14.27 11.90
C ALA A 81 26.20 -13.87 13.38
N SER A 82 25.06 -13.39 13.87
CA SER A 82 24.86 -13.07 15.29
C SER A 82 24.62 -14.30 16.17
N GLY A 83 24.39 -15.48 15.55
CA GLY A 83 24.05 -16.71 16.25
C GLY A 83 22.63 -16.71 16.82
N GLU A 84 21.79 -15.78 16.36
CA GLU A 84 20.45 -15.60 16.90
C GLU A 84 19.47 -16.55 16.20
N GLN A 85 18.79 -17.38 16.99
CA GLN A 85 17.70 -18.21 16.48
C GLN A 85 16.41 -17.41 16.50
N MET A 86 15.68 -17.48 15.39
CA MET A 86 14.33 -16.93 15.30
C MET A 86 13.41 -17.92 16.01
N ASP A 87 13.03 -17.57 17.24
CA ASP A 87 12.03 -18.29 18.02
C ASP A 87 10.82 -17.38 18.24
N ILE A 88 9.65 -17.99 18.20
CA ILE A 88 8.38 -17.30 18.39
C ILE A 88 8.10 -17.34 19.89
N PRO A 89 7.83 -16.19 20.54
CA PRO A 89 7.37 -16.17 21.92
C PRO A 89 6.20 -17.13 22.14
N ASP A 90 6.19 -17.87 23.25
CA ASP A 90 5.17 -18.91 23.50
C ASP A 90 3.73 -18.38 23.40
N GLU A 91 3.52 -17.14 23.87
CA GLU A 91 2.22 -16.45 23.82
C GLU A 91 1.76 -16.15 22.38
N ARG A 92 2.68 -16.10 21.41
CA ARG A 92 2.43 -15.71 20.01
C ARG A 92 2.34 -16.89 19.06
N LYS A 93 2.69 -18.10 19.51
CA LYS A 93 2.51 -19.34 18.74
C LYS A 93 1.08 -19.55 18.21
N PRO A 94 -0.01 -19.33 19.00
CA PRO A 94 -1.36 -19.49 18.47
C PRO A 94 -1.68 -18.46 17.38
N GLU A 95 -1.36 -17.19 17.61
CA GLU A 95 -1.58 -16.11 16.63
C GLU A 95 -0.76 -16.33 15.35
N ALA A 96 0.47 -16.80 15.46
CA ALA A 96 1.30 -17.12 14.31
C ALA A 96 0.71 -18.25 13.45
N GLN A 97 0.02 -19.21 14.07
CA GLN A 97 -0.67 -20.29 13.36
C GLN A 97 -1.96 -19.79 12.71
N GLU A 98 -2.74 -18.97 13.43
CA GLU A 98 -3.96 -18.35 12.92
C GLU A 98 -3.67 -17.49 11.69
N ASN A 99 -2.67 -16.61 11.75
CA ASN A 99 -2.27 -15.79 10.60
C ASN A 99 -1.79 -16.61 9.40
N LEU A 100 -1.20 -17.80 9.62
CA LEU A 100 -0.81 -18.72 8.56
C LEU A 100 -2.04 -19.39 7.92
N GLU A 101 -3.05 -19.70 8.73
CA GLU A 101 -4.31 -20.28 8.28
C GLU A 101 -5.14 -19.28 7.49
N GLU A 102 -5.29 -18.04 7.97
CA GLU A 102 -6.00 -16.97 7.26
C GLU A 102 -5.38 -16.67 5.90
N GLU A 103 -4.05 -16.61 5.84
CA GLU A 103 -3.29 -16.42 4.60
C GLU A 103 -3.50 -17.61 3.63
N ALA A 104 -3.51 -18.84 4.16
CA ALA A 104 -3.76 -20.03 3.36
C ALA A 104 -5.18 -20.07 2.82
N GLU A 105 -6.17 -19.61 3.58
CA GLU A 105 -7.56 -19.50 3.15
C GLU A 105 -7.69 -18.47 2.02
N THR A 106 -7.16 -17.26 2.24
CA THR A 106 -7.18 -16.19 1.23
C THR A 106 -6.56 -16.64 -0.08
N ARG A 107 -5.35 -17.23 -0.01
CA ARG A 107 -4.63 -17.69 -1.21
C ARG A 107 -5.31 -18.89 -1.87
N ALA A 108 -5.95 -19.78 -1.11
CA ALA A 108 -6.73 -20.88 -1.68
C ALA A 108 -7.98 -20.39 -2.40
N GLU A 109 -8.65 -19.35 -1.88
CA GLU A 109 -9.80 -18.73 -2.54
C GLU A 109 -9.41 -18.05 -3.85
N GLU A 110 -8.29 -17.32 -3.87
CA GLU A 110 -7.79 -16.62 -5.07
C GLU A 110 -7.30 -17.57 -6.16
N THR A 111 -6.55 -18.63 -5.78
CA THR A 111 -5.96 -19.58 -6.72
C THR A 111 -6.90 -20.73 -7.11
N GLY A 112 -7.96 -20.95 -6.33
CA GLY A 112 -8.85 -22.10 -6.46
C GLY A 112 -8.19 -23.43 -6.10
N GLU A 113 -7.04 -23.41 -5.42
CA GLU A 113 -6.34 -24.60 -4.95
C GLU A 113 -6.93 -25.14 -3.64
N ASP A 114 -6.51 -26.36 -3.27
CA ASP A 114 -6.94 -26.99 -2.02
C ASP A 114 -6.25 -26.33 -0.81
N PHE A 115 -7.03 -25.87 0.16
CA PHE A 115 -6.55 -25.22 1.39
C PHE A 115 -5.42 -25.99 2.07
N SER A 116 -5.52 -27.32 2.16
CA SER A 116 -4.50 -28.13 2.84
C SER A 116 -3.16 -28.09 2.10
N LYS A 117 -3.18 -28.06 0.76
CA LYS A 117 -1.97 -27.96 -0.06
C LYS A 117 -1.34 -26.57 0.03
N VAL A 118 -2.16 -25.52 -0.02
CA VAL A 118 -1.69 -24.13 0.11
C VAL A 118 -1.07 -23.91 1.48
N LYS A 119 -1.73 -24.39 2.55
CA LYS A 119 -1.19 -24.31 3.92
C LYS A 119 0.15 -25.03 4.07
N GLU A 120 0.28 -26.24 3.52
CA GLU A 120 1.53 -26.99 3.56
C GLU A 120 2.65 -26.28 2.79
N ALA A 121 2.35 -25.73 1.62
CA ALA A 121 3.30 -24.95 0.81
C ALA A 121 3.75 -23.68 1.55
N LEU A 122 2.83 -22.93 2.14
CA LEU A 122 3.14 -21.74 2.95
C LEU A 122 3.97 -22.10 4.19
N GLN A 123 3.68 -23.22 4.84
CA GLN A 123 4.45 -23.69 5.98
C GLN A 123 5.87 -24.12 5.59
N GLU A 124 6.04 -24.80 4.45
CA GLU A 124 7.36 -25.13 3.92
C GLU A 124 8.14 -23.87 3.52
N GLN A 125 7.47 -22.91 2.89
CA GLN A 125 8.06 -21.61 2.57
C GLN A 125 8.52 -20.87 3.83
N ALA A 126 7.69 -20.82 4.88
CA ALA A 126 8.03 -20.19 6.16
C ALA A 126 9.22 -20.87 6.86
N ASN A 127 9.42 -22.16 6.63
CA ASN A 127 10.59 -22.88 7.15
C ASN A 127 11.87 -22.56 6.36
N ARG A 128 11.75 -22.24 5.06
CA ARG A 128 12.88 -21.94 4.18
C ARG A 128 13.27 -20.47 4.20
N LYS A 129 12.28 -19.57 4.22
CA LYS A 129 12.42 -18.12 4.23
C LYS A 129 11.99 -17.60 5.60
N LYS A 130 12.93 -17.04 6.37
CA LYS A 130 12.66 -16.48 7.71
C LYS A 130 11.96 -15.13 7.67
N TYR A 131 12.16 -14.39 6.58
CA TYR A 131 11.62 -13.05 6.37
C TYR A 131 10.81 -13.02 5.07
N ARG A 132 9.80 -12.16 5.01
CA ARG A 132 9.04 -11.84 3.80
C ARG A 132 8.62 -10.38 3.83
N ILE A 133 8.76 -9.68 2.71
CA ILE A 133 8.03 -8.43 2.46
C ILE A 133 6.73 -8.77 1.73
N ASP A 134 5.63 -8.18 2.18
CA ASP A 134 4.31 -8.39 1.63
C ASP A 134 3.53 -7.07 1.66
N PHE A 135 2.32 -7.06 1.10
CA PHE A 135 1.52 -5.85 0.96
C PHE A 135 0.12 -6.03 1.52
N ILE A 136 -0.44 -4.95 2.04
CA ILE A 136 -1.84 -4.86 2.47
C ILE A 136 -2.45 -3.56 1.99
N ASP A 137 -3.75 -3.59 1.78
CA ASP A 137 -4.57 -2.43 1.50
C ASP A 137 -5.46 -2.17 2.72
N ALA A 138 -4.98 -1.32 3.63
CA ALA A 138 -5.65 -1.01 4.89
C ALA A 138 -5.91 0.48 5.01
N ASP A 139 -7.14 0.90 4.70
CA ASP A 139 -7.59 2.28 4.84
C ASP A 139 -7.41 2.76 6.29
N TYR A 140 -6.72 3.89 6.46
CA TYR A 140 -6.35 4.46 7.77
C TYR A 140 -5.44 3.58 8.64
N GLY A 141 -4.84 2.53 8.07
CA GLY A 141 -3.86 1.69 8.74
C GLY A 141 -2.49 2.36 8.92
N PRO A 142 -1.59 1.75 9.71
CA PRO A 142 -0.20 2.19 9.82
C PRO A 142 0.54 2.04 8.48
N ALA A 143 1.73 2.63 8.37
CA ALA A 143 2.57 2.54 7.17
C ALA A 143 3.02 1.10 6.85
N TRP A 144 3.19 0.27 7.88
CA TRP A 144 3.42 -1.17 7.75
C TRP A 144 2.92 -1.91 9.00
N GLU A 145 2.75 -3.22 8.87
CA GLU A 145 2.34 -4.12 9.94
C GLU A 145 3.25 -5.35 10.02
N PRO A 146 3.90 -5.59 11.17
CA PRO A 146 4.70 -6.78 11.38
C PRO A 146 3.83 -7.94 11.89
N VAL A 147 3.92 -9.08 11.22
CA VAL A 147 3.09 -10.26 11.52
C VAL A 147 3.96 -11.51 11.61
N TRP A 148 3.66 -12.37 12.58
CA TRP A 148 4.15 -13.76 12.55
C TRP A 148 3.23 -14.58 11.65
N GLN A 149 3.77 -15.19 10.60
CA GLN A 149 3.06 -16.22 9.82
C GLN A 149 3.84 -17.53 9.92
N GLY A 150 3.33 -18.44 10.75
CA GLY A 150 4.08 -19.62 11.17
C GLY A 150 5.40 -19.21 11.83
N ARG A 151 6.54 -19.63 11.25
CA ARG A 151 7.89 -19.29 11.74
C ARG A 151 8.54 -18.11 11.02
N GLN A 152 7.81 -17.50 10.09
CA GLN A 152 8.31 -16.40 9.25
C GLN A 152 7.85 -15.06 9.83
N VAL A 153 8.76 -14.09 9.84
CA VAL A 153 8.42 -12.69 10.05
C VAL A 153 8.00 -12.11 8.71
N VAL A 154 6.75 -11.64 8.63
CA VAL A 154 6.21 -11.00 7.43
C VAL A 154 5.99 -9.53 7.74
N VAL A 155 6.55 -8.67 6.89
CA VAL A 155 6.36 -7.22 6.97
C VAL A 155 5.36 -6.83 5.89
N LYS A 156 4.12 -6.54 6.30
CA LYS A 156 3.05 -6.13 5.41
C LYS A 156 3.07 -4.61 5.24
N ILE A 157 3.52 -4.10 4.09
CA ILE A 157 3.57 -2.67 3.80
C ILE A 157 2.18 -2.21 3.35
N ASN A 158 1.67 -1.13 3.93
CA ASN A 158 0.33 -0.63 3.62
C ASN A 158 0.35 0.27 2.39
N ARG A 159 -0.28 -0.18 1.30
CA ARG A 159 -0.36 0.54 0.03
C ARG A 159 -1.20 1.81 0.11
N SER A 160 -2.28 1.79 0.91
CA SER A 160 -3.16 2.93 1.13
C SER A 160 -2.54 4.02 2.03
N HIS A 161 -1.31 3.84 2.51
CA HIS A 161 -0.64 4.82 3.36
C HIS A 161 0.30 5.70 2.53
N LYS A 162 0.34 7.01 2.80
CA LYS A 162 1.22 7.99 2.11
C LYS A 162 2.70 7.59 2.02
N PHE A 163 3.17 6.84 3.00
CA PHE A 163 4.52 6.26 2.97
C PHE A 163 4.74 5.39 1.72
N PHE A 164 3.77 4.53 1.38
CA PHE A 164 3.87 3.72 0.18
C PHE A 164 3.73 4.59 -1.07
N GLU A 165 2.66 5.38 -1.16
CA GLU A 165 2.35 6.20 -2.35
C GLU A 165 3.50 7.11 -2.78
N GLU A 166 4.15 7.77 -1.81
CA GLU A 166 5.10 8.84 -2.09
C GLU A 166 6.58 8.43 -1.93
N ILE A 167 6.86 7.37 -1.18
CA ILE A 167 8.23 6.91 -0.92
C ILE A 167 8.46 5.52 -1.51
N TYR A 168 7.71 4.52 -1.07
CA TYR A 168 8.03 3.14 -1.41
C TYR A 168 7.66 2.77 -2.86
N GLY A 169 6.43 3.06 -3.29
CA GLY A 169 5.89 2.77 -4.62
C GLY A 169 6.71 3.39 -5.76
N PRO A 170 7.13 4.67 -5.69
CA PRO A 170 8.00 5.26 -6.69
C PRO A 170 9.32 4.50 -6.87
N LEU A 171 9.90 3.95 -5.79
CA LEU A 171 11.14 3.18 -5.86
C LEU A 171 11.01 1.86 -6.63
N LEU A 172 9.79 1.30 -6.73
CA LEU A 172 9.53 0.09 -7.53
C LEU A 172 9.59 0.36 -9.03
N THR A 173 9.30 1.60 -9.44
CA THR A 173 9.23 1.98 -10.86
C THR A 173 10.46 2.74 -11.35
N LEU A 174 11.24 3.33 -10.44
CA LEU A 174 12.40 4.13 -10.77
C LEU A 174 13.62 3.25 -11.08
N GLY A 175 14.22 3.42 -12.25
CA GLY A 175 15.44 2.70 -12.64
C GLY A 175 16.59 2.99 -11.66
N GLY A 176 17.05 1.94 -10.96
CA GLY A 176 18.07 2.06 -9.90
C GLY A 176 17.49 2.26 -8.48
N GLY A 177 16.16 2.33 -8.33
CA GLY A 177 15.48 2.39 -7.04
C GLY A 177 15.61 1.10 -6.21
N GLU A 178 15.92 -0.03 -6.86
CA GLU A 178 16.08 -1.35 -6.23
C GLU A 178 17.00 -1.32 -5.01
N GLN A 179 18.19 -0.72 -5.10
CA GLN A 179 19.11 -0.70 -3.96
C GLN A 179 18.54 0.05 -2.75
N VAL A 180 17.80 1.13 -3.00
CA VAL A 180 17.16 1.92 -1.94
C VAL A 180 15.98 1.17 -1.36
N LYS A 181 15.15 0.54 -2.20
CA LYS A 181 14.06 -0.36 -1.80
C LYS A 181 14.59 -1.46 -0.88
N GLU A 182 15.63 -2.19 -1.28
CA GLU A 182 16.22 -3.26 -0.46
C GLU A 182 16.77 -2.72 0.88
N GLY A 183 17.30 -1.50 0.89
CA GLY A 183 17.72 -0.82 2.12
C GLY A 183 16.54 -0.51 3.06
N ILE A 184 15.43 -0.05 2.50
CA ILE A 184 14.18 0.21 3.25
C ILE A 184 13.58 -1.11 3.75
N ASP A 185 13.54 -2.15 2.91
CA ASP A 185 13.06 -3.49 3.28
C ASP A 185 13.86 -4.03 4.47
N LEU A 186 15.18 -3.92 4.44
CA LEU A 186 16.04 -4.34 5.55
C LEU A 186 15.77 -3.54 6.82
N PHE A 187 15.54 -2.23 6.70
CA PHE A 187 15.20 -1.38 7.84
C PHE A 187 13.85 -1.76 8.46
N LEU A 188 12.83 -1.99 7.63
CA LEU A 188 11.50 -2.41 8.08
C LEU A 188 11.54 -3.82 8.70
N ILE A 189 12.33 -4.74 8.15
CA ILE A 189 12.56 -6.07 8.74
C ILE A 189 13.18 -5.93 10.13
N ALA A 190 14.19 -5.06 10.30
CA ALA A 190 14.84 -4.87 11.59
C ALA A 190 13.87 -4.35 12.66
N LEU A 191 13.05 -3.34 12.32
CA LEU A 191 12.02 -2.80 13.23
C LEU A 191 10.95 -3.85 13.56
N SER A 192 10.42 -4.51 12.53
CA SER A 192 9.39 -5.53 12.65
C SER A 192 9.83 -6.68 13.54
N ARG A 193 11.07 -7.16 13.36
CA ARG A 193 11.65 -8.19 14.21
C ARG A 193 11.77 -7.73 15.66
N ALA A 194 12.22 -6.50 15.90
CA ALA A 194 12.37 -5.98 17.26
C ALA A 194 11.02 -5.89 17.99
N GLU A 195 9.97 -5.43 17.29
CA GLU A 195 8.60 -5.40 17.79
C GLU A 195 8.08 -6.81 18.10
N LEU A 196 8.17 -7.74 17.14
CA LEU A 196 7.63 -9.10 17.26
C LEU A 196 8.32 -9.98 18.31
N LYS A 197 9.58 -9.69 18.65
CA LYS A 197 10.33 -10.36 19.72
C LYS A 197 10.10 -9.75 21.09
N SER A 198 9.51 -8.56 21.14
CA SER A 198 9.27 -7.87 22.41
C SER A 198 8.00 -8.39 23.10
N GLU A 199 7.99 -8.34 24.42
CA GLU A 199 6.88 -8.81 25.26
C GLU A 199 6.38 -7.70 26.18
N GLY A 200 5.15 -7.86 26.68
CA GLY A 200 4.54 -6.98 27.67
C GLY A 200 4.54 -5.50 27.26
N GLN A 201 5.05 -4.62 28.14
CA GLN A 201 5.03 -3.17 27.92
C GLN A 201 5.91 -2.72 26.76
N THR A 202 7.01 -3.42 26.47
CA THR A 202 7.89 -3.07 25.36
C THR A 202 7.20 -3.27 24.02
N ARG A 203 6.38 -4.32 23.90
CA ARG A 203 5.53 -4.54 22.73
C ARG A 203 4.54 -3.41 22.52
N VAL A 204 3.77 -3.07 23.56
CA VAL A 204 2.80 -1.97 23.51
C VAL A 204 3.50 -0.66 23.13
N TRP A 205 4.72 -0.45 23.62
CA TRP A 205 5.52 0.71 23.24
C TRP A 205 5.86 0.71 21.75
N TYR A 206 6.36 -0.40 21.19
CA TYR A 206 6.66 -0.50 19.74
C TYR A 206 5.40 -0.28 18.88
N GLU A 207 4.30 -0.92 19.25
CA GLU A 207 3.01 -0.78 18.56
C GLU A 207 2.54 0.69 18.58
N THR A 208 2.63 1.34 19.75
CA THR A 208 2.33 2.78 19.89
C THR A 208 3.28 3.63 19.04
N GLN A 209 4.58 3.31 19.01
CA GLN A 209 5.53 4.02 18.16
C GLN A 209 5.15 3.89 16.69
N ARG A 210 4.89 2.68 16.21
CA ARG A 210 4.58 2.41 14.81
C ARG A 210 3.28 3.08 14.37
N ILE A 211 2.20 2.89 15.13
CA ILE A 211 0.86 3.35 14.76
C ILE A 211 0.72 4.85 15.02
N GLU A 212 0.86 5.28 16.28
CA GLU A 212 0.48 6.63 16.71
C GLU A 212 1.55 7.69 16.40
N ASN A 213 2.83 7.30 16.44
CA ASN A 213 3.92 8.25 16.28
C ASN A 213 4.48 8.25 14.86
N TRP A 214 5.03 7.14 14.40
CA TRP A 214 5.76 7.06 13.13
C TRP A 214 4.83 7.17 11.93
N SER A 215 3.79 6.34 11.83
CA SER A 215 2.89 6.36 10.66
C SER A 215 2.16 7.70 10.54
N ARG A 216 1.63 8.21 11.66
CA ARG A 216 0.97 9.53 11.70
C ARG A 216 1.92 10.69 11.40
N PHE A 217 3.13 10.66 11.96
CA PHE A 217 4.15 11.67 11.66
C PHE A 217 4.52 11.63 10.18
N LEU A 218 4.78 10.44 9.62
CA LEU A 218 5.11 10.27 8.20
C LEU A 218 4.03 10.88 7.31
N THR A 219 2.75 10.56 7.55
CA THR A 219 1.64 11.16 6.80
C THR A 219 1.70 12.69 6.84
N THR A 220 1.87 13.27 8.03
CA THR A 220 1.90 14.73 8.20
C THR A 220 3.15 15.37 7.57
N ALA A 221 4.30 14.73 7.74
CA ALA A 221 5.59 15.22 7.25
C ALA A 221 5.70 15.12 5.73
N ILE A 222 5.20 14.05 5.12
CA ILE A 222 5.14 13.87 3.67
C ILE A 222 4.24 14.94 3.04
N ASN A 223 3.04 15.17 3.59
CA ASN A 223 2.17 16.27 3.16
C ASN A 223 2.88 17.63 3.23
N SER A 224 3.61 17.89 4.32
CA SER A 224 4.36 19.15 4.45
C SER A 224 5.51 19.23 3.45
N LEU A 225 6.17 18.11 3.15
CA LEU A 225 7.28 18.05 2.21
C LEU A 225 6.80 18.31 0.78
N GLU A 226 5.70 17.68 0.35
CA GLU A 226 5.06 17.92 -0.95
C GLU A 226 4.80 19.41 -1.18
N ASN A 227 4.13 20.07 -0.23
CA ASN A 227 3.85 21.50 -0.30
C ASN A 227 5.12 22.35 -0.46
N HIS A 228 6.20 21.99 0.25
CA HIS A 228 7.47 22.70 0.14
C HIS A 228 8.18 22.48 -1.20
N LEU A 229 8.08 21.29 -1.78
CA LEU A 229 8.67 20.99 -3.08
C LEU A 229 7.92 21.71 -4.21
N GLU A 230 6.59 21.74 -4.17
CA GLU A 230 5.77 22.47 -5.14
C GLU A 230 6.05 23.98 -5.12
N THR A 231 6.21 24.57 -3.94
CA THR A 231 6.48 26.02 -3.80
C THR A 231 7.84 26.40 -4.40
N VAL A 232 8.85 25.53 -4.30
CA VAL A 232 10.18 25.79 -4.88
C VAL A 232 10.15 25.71 -6.40
N GLU A 233 9.37 24.80 -6.97
CA GLU A 233 9.21 24.72 -8.43
C GLU A 233 8.52 25.96 -9.00
N GLU A 234 7.54 26.55 -8.31
CA GLU A 234 6.87 27.78 -8.77
C GLU A 234 7.74 29.04 -8.69
N GLU A 235 8.71 29.11 -7.76
CA GLU A 235 9.62 30.26 -7.63
C GLU A 235 10.77 30.27 -8.66
N GLU A 236 11.05 29.14 -9.32
CA GLU A 236 12.07 29.03 -10.37
C GLU A 236 11.56 29.35 -11.79
N PHE A 237 10.27 29.70 -11.98
CA PHE A 237 9.66 30.08 -13.26
C PHE A 237 9.28 31.56 -13.39
#